data_AF-A0A3B0XKF2-F1
#
_entry.id   AF-A0A3B0XKF2-F1
#
_cell.length_a   1.000
_cell.length_b   1.000
_cell.length_c   1.000
_cell.angle_alpha   90.00
_cell.angle_beta   90.00
_cell.angle_gamma   90.00
#
_symmetry.space_group_name_H-M   'P 1'
#
loop_
_entity.id
_entity.type
_entity.pdbx_description
1 polymer ?
#
loop_
_entity_poly.entity_id
_entity_poly.type
_entity_poly.pdbx_seq_one_letter_code
_entity_poly.pdbx_strand_id
1 'polypeptide(L)' 'WLASTSAKALKGIQTVVKECTADMSKNKEEIPSAISARNFSGKFMVRVPPEVHRHLAVEAAESGVSLNRIASVKLAH' A
#
# COMPACT_ATOMS: atom_id res chain seq x y z
N TRP A 1 16.58 16.77 -10.71
CA TRP A 1 16.66 15.82 -9.58
C TRP A 1 17.70 14.75 -9.87
N LEU A 2 18.97 15.10 -9.64
CA LEU A 2 20.09 14.16 -9.56
C LEU A 2 21.09 14.86 -8.63
N ALA A 3 20.96 14.61 -7.34
CA ALA A 3 21.87 15.19 -6.35
C ALA A 3 22.88 14.12 -5.91
N SER A 4 24.10 14.54 -5.63
CA SER A 4 25.21 13.64 -5.26
C SER A 4 25.03 12.91 -3.93
N THR A 5 24.00 13.26 -3.14
CA THR A 5 23.71 12.65 -1.84
C THR A 5 22.22 12.46 -1.64
N SER A 6 21.84 11.41 -0.92
CA SER A 6 20.44 11.08 -0.59
C SER A 6 19.73 12.23 0.14
N ALA A 7 20.41 12.90 1.06
CA ALA A 7 19.86 14.04 1.81
C ALA A 7 19.53 15.24 0.89
N LYS A 8 20.42 15.57 -0.04
CA LYS A 8 20.18 16.64 -1.02
C LYS A 8 19.07 16.25 -2.00
N ALA A 9 19.04 14.99 -2.43
CA ALA A 9 17.98 14.49 -3.29
C ALA A 9 16.62 14.65 -2.59
N LEU A 10 16.48 14.14 -1.35
CA LEU A 10 15.25 14.21 -0.57
C LEU A 10 14.78 15.65 -0.34
N LYS A 11 15.70 16.57 -0.01
CA LYS A 11 15.36 17.99 0.14
C LYS A 11 14.85 18.58 -1.16
N GLY A 12 15.48 18.25 -2.29
CA GLY A 12 14.99 18.61 -3.62
C GLY A 12 13.60 18.04 -3.91
N ILE A 13 13.30 16.83 -3.43
CA ILE A 13 11.97 16.24 -3.56
C ILE A 13 10.91 17.07 -2.85
N GLN A 14 11.17 17.38 -1.59
CA GLN A 14 10.25 18.15 -0.77
C GLN A 14 10.00 19.54 -1.32
N THR A 15 11.01 20.20 -1.89
CA THR A 15 10.86 21.51 -2.52
C THR A 15 9.90 21.45 -3.71
N VAL A 16 10.11 20.51 -4.65
CA VAL A 16 9.26 20.38 -5.84
C VAL A 16 7.82 20.07 -5.45
N VAL A 17 7.60 19.18 -4.48
CA VAL A 17 6.24 18.88 -3.98
C VAL A 17 5.58 20.14 -3.41
N LYS A 18 6.30 20.95 -2.62
CA LYS A 18 5.76 22.21 -2.07
C LYS A 18 5.38 23.19 -3.16
N GLU A 19 6.26 23.39 -4.15
CA GLU A 19 6.00 24.27 -5.30
C GLU A 19 4.75 23.82 -6.06
N CYS A 20 4.63 22.52 -6.35
CA CYS A 20 3.47 21.96 -7.04
C CYS A 20 2.18 22.17 -6.25
N THR A 21 2.17 21.90 -4.93
CA THR A 21 0.98 22.11 -4.10
C THR A 21 0.58 23.58 -3.99
N ALA A 22 1.55 24.50 -3.98
CA ALA A 22 1.29 25.94 -3.96
C ALA A 22 0.69 26.42 -5.29
N ASP A 23 1.14 25.87 -6.42
CA ASP A 23 0.57 26.13 -7.74
C ASP A 23 -0.87 25.62 -7.86
N MET A 24 -1.10 24.36 -7.48
CA MET A 24 -2.45 23.76 -7.43
C MET A 24 -3.41 24.57 -6.56
N SER A 25 -2.96 25.04 -5.39
CA SER A 25 -3.76 25.90 -4.51
C SER A 25 -4.12 27.24 -5.14
N LYS A 26 -3.24 27.83 -5.97
CA LYS A 26 -3.53 29.09 -6.69
C LYS A 26 -4.53 28.88 -7.81
N ASN A 27 -4.43 27.75 -8.51
CA ASN A 27 -5.31 27.39 -9.62
C ASN A 27 -6.66 26.81 -9.16
N LYS A 28 -6.88 26.68 -7.84
CA LYS A 28 -8.06 26.03 -7.23
C LYS A 28 -8.23 24.58 -7.69
N GLU A 29 -7.12 23.89 -7.91
CA GLU A 29 -7.08 22.47 -8.23
C GLU A 29 -7.18 21.62 -6.96
N GLU A 30 -7.70 20.40 -7.09
CA GLU A 30 -7.84 19.47 -5.97
C GLU A 30 -6.49 18.82 -5.64
N ILE A 31 -5.98 19.09 -4.43
CA ILE A 31 -4.71 18.50 -3.97
C ILE A 31 -4.95 17.04 -3.58
N PRO A 32 -4.18 16.07 -4.13
CA PRO A 32 -4.37 14.66 -3.83
C PRO A 32 -4.06 14.37 -2.36
N SER A 33 -4.89 13.55 -1.72
CA SER A 33 -4.63 13.05 -0.37
C SER A 33 -3.34 12.24 -0.33
N ALA A 34 -2.52 12.43 0.72
CA ALA A 34 -1.33 11.61 0.92
C ALA A 34 -1.68 10.12 0.96
N ILE A 35 -0.93 9.29 0.23
CA ILE A 35 -1.16 7.85 0.17
C ILE A 35 -1.09 7.22 1.57
N SER A 36 -0.18 7.73 2.42
CA SER A 36 -0.02 7.31 3.82
C SER A 36 -1.17 7.75 4.74
N ALA A 37 -1.93 8.77 4.35
CA ALA A 37 -3.09 9.24 5.12
C ALA A 37 -4.39 8.55 4.71
N ARG A 38 -4.35 7.64 3.73
CA ARG A 38 -5.54 6.88 3.32
C ARG A 38 -5.87 5.86 4.40
N ASN A 39 -7.11 5.82 4.84
CA ASN A 39 -7.60 4.78 5.74
C ASN A 39 -7.68 3.46 4.96
N PHE A 40 -6.83 2.50 5.29
CA PHE A 40 -6.87 1.16 4.71
C PHE A 40 -7.80 0.28 5.53
N SER A 41 -8.83 -0.28 4.89
CA SER A 41 -9.88 -1.09 5.56
C SER A 41 -9.40 -2.45 6.07
N GLY A 42 -8.17 -2.85 5.77
CA GLY A 42 -7.64 -4.19 6.03
C GLY A 42 -8.29 -5.30 5.18
N LYS A 43 -9.27 -4.98 4.33
CA LYS A 43 -9.93 -5.94 3.45
C LYS A 43 -9.21 -5.98 2.11
N PHE A 44 -8.69 -7.15 1.76
CA PHE A 44 -8.00 -7.40 0.50
C PHE A 44 -8.58 -8.66 -0.13
N MET A 45 -9.33 -8.50 -1.23
CA MET A 45 -9.98 -9.61 -1.92
C MET A 45 -9.05 -10.15 -3.00
N VAL A 46 -8.59 -11.39 -2.84
CA VAL A 46 -7.69 -12.06 -3.78
C VAL A 46 -8.45 -13.10 -4.56
N ARG A 47 -8.30 -13.06 -5.89
CA ARG A 47 -8.78 -14.14 -6.74
C ARG A 47 -7.70 -15.21 -6.84
N VAL A 48 -8.05 -16.43 -6.44
CA VAL A 48 -7.16 -17.60 -6.54
C VAL A 48 -7.84 -18.75 -7.30
N PRO A 49 -7.09 -19.63 -7.97
CA PRO A 49 -7.65 -20.84 -8.57
C PRO A 49 -8.33 -21.73 -7.52
N PRO A 50 -9.32 -22.56 -7.92
CA PRO A 50 -10.05 -23.44 -7.00
C PRO A 50 -9.14 -24.42 -6.23
N GLU A 51 -8.06 -24.88 -6.85
CA GLU A 51 -7.10 -25.81 -6.24
C GLU A 51 -6.37 -25.17 -5.06
N VAL A 52 -5.92 -23.93 -5.23
CA VAL A 52 -5.26 -23.14 -4.17
C VAL A 52 -6.24 -22.86 -3.03
N HIS A 53 -7.47 -22.48 -3.36
CA HIS A 53 -8.52 -22.28 -2.35
C HIS A 53 -8.78 -23.56 -1.55
N ARG A 54 -8.87 -24.72 -2.23
CA ARG A 54 -9.06 -26.02 -1.58
C ARG A 54 -7.91 -26.34 -0.63
N HIS A 55 -6.68 -26.18 -1.09
CA HIS A 55 -5.51 -26.47 -0.28
C HIS A 55 -5.46 -25.62 0.99
N LEU A 56 -5.69 -24.30 0.87
CA LEU A 56 -5.74 -23.40 2.02
C LEU A 56 -6.88 -23.73 2.98
N ALA A 57 -8.04 -24.16 2.46
CA ALA A 57 -9.18 -24.56 3.29
C ALA A 57 -8.91 -25.84 4.10
N VAL A 58 -8.22 -26.80 3.51
CA VAL A 58 -7.80 -28.03 4.20
C VAL A 58 -6.78 -27.69 5.29
N GLU A 59 -5.73 -26.93 4.97
CA GLU A 59 -4.69 -26.51 5.92
C GLU A 59 -5.28 -25.75 7.12
N ALA A 60 -6.24 -24.86 6.85
CA ALA A 60 -6.95 -24.11 7.88
C ALA A 60 -7.79 -25.02 8.79
N ALA A 61 -8.50 -25.99 8.21
CA ALA A 61 -9.31 -26.96 8.95
C ALA A 61 -8.44 -27.88 9.82
N GLU A 62 -7.32 -28.40 9.29
CA GLU A 62 -6.36 -29.23 10.02
C GLU A 62 -5.72 -28.48 11.20
N SER A 63 -5.42 -27.20 10.99
CA SER A 63 -4.80 -26.34 12.01
C SER A 63 -5.81 -25.73 12.99
N GLY A 64 -7.12 -25.91 12.78
CA GLY A 64 -8.17 -25.34 13.62
C GLY A 64 -8.21 -23.81 13.60
N VAL A 65 -7.77 -23.17 12.50
CA VAL A 65 -7.74 -21.71 12.36
C VAL A 65 -8.59 -21.25 11.17
N SER A 66 -8.88 -19.95 11.12
CA SER A 66 -9.59 -19.40 9.96
C SER A 66 -8.71 -19.41 8.71
N LEU A 67 -9.35 -19.55 7.54
CA LEU A 67 -8.70 -19.43 6.25
C LEU A 67 -7.92 -18.11 6.10
N ASN A 68 -8.51 -17.01 6.59
CA ASN A 68 -7.86 -15.70 6.58
C ASN A 68 -6.57 -15.69 7.41
N ARG A 69 -6.48 -16.47 8.50
CA ARG A 69 -5.26 -16.52 9.31
C ARG A 69 -4.10 -17.17 8.56
N ILE A 70 -4.35 -18.29 7.87
CA ILE A 70 -3.34 -18.93 7.01
C ILE A 70 -2.93 -17.98 5.87
N ALA A 71 -3.91 -17.34 5.22
CA ALA A 71 -3.63 -16.39 4.14
C ALA A 71 -2.82 -15.17 4.62
N SER A 72 -3.17 -14.59 5.77
CA SER A 72 -2.43 -13.46 6.33
C SER A 72 -0.98 -13.82 6.69
N VAL A 73 -0.74 -15.01 7.24
CA VAL A 73 0.63 -15.48 7.53
C VAL A 73 1.43 -15.65 6.23
N LYS A 74 0.85 -16.29 5.20
CA LYS A 74 1.53 -16.46 3.91
C LYS A 74 1.74 -15.16 3.12
N LEU A 75 0.97 -14.10 3.40
CA LEU A 75 1.12 -12.77 2.77
C LEU A 75 2.13 -11.87 3.51
N ALA A 76 2.35 -12.12 4.80
CA ALA A 76 3.25 -11.32 5.63
C ALA A 76 4.74 -11.70 5.45
N HIS A 77 5.01 -12.85 4.85
CA HIS A 77 6.33 -13.39 4.57
C HIS A 77 6.59 -13.41 3.06
#